data_AF-A0A5S9M7Y8-F1
#
_entry.id   AF-A0A5S9M7Y8-F1
#
_cell.length_a   1.000
_cell.length_b   1.000
_cell.length_c   1.000
_cell.angle_alpha   90.00
_cell.angle_beta   90.00
_cell.angle_gamma   90.00
#
_symmetry.space_group_name_H-M   'P 1'
#
loop_
_entity.id
_entity.type
_entity.pdbx_description
1 polymer ?
#
loop_
_entity_poly.entity_id
_entity_poly.type
_entity_poly.pdbx_seq_one_letter_code
_entity_poly.pdbx_strand_id
1 'polypeptide(L)' 'MDPTENQQVIHAFLQEHQDFEPDLSLNERLPEQVAPFVQNGSVQILPHYFGTDGFFICSMRKKG' A
#
# COMPACT_ATOMS: atom_id res chain seq x y z
N MET A 1 2.11 -15.10 -6.09
CA MET A 1 2.44 -13.81 -5.47
C MET A 1 1.32 -13.56 -4.48
N ASP A 2 1.58 -13.93 -3.24
CA ASP A 2 0.55 -14.10 -2.24
C ASP A 2 0.28 -12.73 -1.61
N PRO A 3 -0.90 -12.13 -1.85
CA PRO A 3 -1.25 -10.78 -1.35
C PRO A 3 -1.11 -10.67 0.17
N THR A 4 -1.24 -11.79 0.87
CA THR A 4 -1.11 -11.91 2.31
C THR A 4 0.31 -11.59 2.78
N GLU A 5 1.36 -11.97 2.06
CA GLU A 5 2.74 -11.70 2.49
C GLU A 5 3.02 -10.20 2.57
N ASN A 6 2.67 -9.45 1.53
CA ASN A 6 2.94 -8.00 1.47
C ASN A 6 2.20 -7.25 2.58
N GLN A 7 0.94 -7.60 2.85
CA GLN A 7 0.16 -7.03 3.95
C GLN A 7 0.78 -7.37 5.32
N GLN A 8 1.24 -8.60 5.51
CA GLN A 8 1.89 -9.02 6.75
C GLN A 8 3.24 -8.32 6.95
N VAL A 9 4.02 -8.11 5.90
CA VAL A 9 5.29 -7.37 5.95
C VAL A 9 5.06 -5.92 6.37
N ILE A 10 4.07 -5.23 5.79
CA ILE A 10 3.72 -3.86 6.21
C ILE A 10 3.23 -3.86 7.66
N HIS A 11 2.36 -4.80 8.03
CA HIS A 11 1.82 -4.85 9.38
C HIS A 11 2.93 -5.05 10.41
N ALA A 12 3.85 -5.98 10.16
CA ALA A 12 5.02 -6.20 11.01
C ALA A 12 5.90 -4.94 11.11
N PHE A 13 6.14 -4.26 9.99
CA PHE A 13 6.91 -3.01 9.96
C PHE A 13 6.25 -1.91 10.80
N LEU A 14 4.93 -1.70 10.67
CA LEU A 14 4.20 -0.70 11.46
C LEU A 14 4.12 -1.06 12.96
N GLN A 15 4.10 -2.35 13.29
CA GLN A 15 4.15 -2.80 14.69
C GLN A 15 5.52 -2.55 15.32
N GLU A 16 6.60 -2.80 14.57
CA GLU A 16 7.98 -2.57 15.01
C GLU A 16 8.31 -1.07 15.06
N HIS A 17 7.71 -0.29 14.16
CA HIS A 17 7.94 1.13 14.02
C HIS A 17 6.67 1.95 14.31
N GLN A 18 6.32 2.05 15.60
CA GLN A 18 5.18 2.88 16.08
C GLN A 18 5.30 4.37 15.76
N ASP A 19 6.51 4.82 15.43
CA ASP A 19 6.83 6.16 14.95
C ASP A 19 6.39 6.38 13.49
N PHE A 20 5.81 5.39 12.82
CA PHE A 20 5.30 5.49 11.46
C PHE A 20 3.79 5.26 11.43
N GLU A 21 3.12 5.99 10.55
CA GLU A 21 1.69 5.86 10.27
C GLU A 21 1.46 5.70 8.78
N PRO A 22 0.40 4.98 8.36
CA PRO A 22 0.02 4.91 6.95
C PRO A 22 -0.38 6.29 6.43
N ASP A 23 0.11 6.65 5.24
CA ASP A 23 -0.20 7.91 4.58
C ASP A 23 -1.54 7.81 3.84
N LEU A 24 -2.60 8.31 4.47
CA LEU A 24 -3.96 8.24 3.92
C LEU A 24 -4.13 9.08 2.65
N SER A 25 -3.32 10.13 2.46
CA SER A 25 -3.31 10.96 1.24
C SER A 25 -2.76 10.23 0.00
N LEU A 26 -2.32 8.98 0.14
CA LEU A 26 -1.90 8.17 -1.02
C LEU A 26 -3.03 8.02 -2.04
N ASN A 27 -4.29 7.94 -1.60
CA ASN A 27 -5.45 7.86 -2.49
C ASN A 27 -5.61 9.11 -3.38
N GLU A 28 -5.25 10.30 -2.89
CA GLU A 28 -5.30 11.57 -3.62
C GLU A 28 -4.15 11.70 -4.65
N ARG A 29 -3.03 11.01 -4.38
CA ARG A 29 -1.83 11.01 -5.25
C ARG A 29 -1.91 9.99 -6.38
N LEU A 30 -2.85 9.07 -6.30
CA LEU A 30 -3.00 7.97 -7.24
C LEU A 30 -4.21 8.21 -8.17
N PRO A 31 -4.17 7.66 -9.41
CA PRO A 31 -5.30 7.81 -10.34
C PRO A 31 -6.58 7.14 -9.82
N GLU A 32 -7.73 7.65 -10.23
CA GLU A 32 -9.06 7.16 -9.79
C GLU A 32 -9.28 5.66 -10.05
N GLN A 33 -8.61 5.09 -11.06
CA GLN A 33 -8.69 3.67 -11.39
C GLN A 33 -8.06 2.77 -10.30
N VAL A 34 -7.07 3.27 -9.57
CA VAL A 34 -6.39 2.53 -8.50
C VAL A 34 -6.83 2.97 -7.11
N ALA A 35 -7.46 4.15 -6.97
CA ALA A 35 -8.05 4.64 -5.73
C ALA A 35 -8.93 3.61 -4.99
N PRO A 36 -9.83 2.82 -5.64
CA PRO A 36 -10.62 1.80 -4.93
C PRO A 36 -9.78 0.61 -4.43
N PHE A 37 -8.56 0.44 -4.94
CA PHE A 37 -7.62 -0.60 -4.50
C PHE A 37 -6.70 -0.10 -3.38
N VAL A 38 -6.75 1.20 -3.04
CA VAL A 38 -5.99 1.77 -1.93
C VAL A 38 -6.65 1.37 -0.61
N GLN A 39 -5.88 0.72 0.26
CA GLN A 39 -6.25 0.37 1.62
C GLN A 39 -5.16 0.80 2.59
N ASN A 40 -5.50 1.60 3.60
CA ASN A 40 -4.59 2.03 4.66
C ASN A 40 -3.25 2.58 4.13
N GLY A 41 -3.27 3.46 3.13
CA GLY A 41 -2.04 4.02 2.55
C GLY A 41 -1.20 3.01 1.75
N SER A 42 -1.80 1.91 1.32
CA SER A 42 -1.16 0.92 0.44
C SER A 42 -2.07 0.52 -0.70
N VAL A 43 -1.52 0.12 -1.84
CA VAL A 43 -2.26 -0.37 -3.00
C VAL A 43 -1.56 -1.57 -3.60
N GLN A 44 -2.35 -2.56 -3.97
CA GLN A 44 -1.87 -3.74 -4.67
C GLN A 44 -2.44 -3.77 -6.08
N ILE A 45 -1.55 -3.68 -7.07
CA ILE A 45 -1.86 -3.76 -8.48
C ILE A 45 -1.42 -5.13 -8.96
N LEU A 46 -2.39 -6.01 -9.22
CA LEU A 46 -2.09 -7.33 -9.76
C LEU A 46 -1.93 -7.24 -11.29
N PRO A 47 -1.03 -8.05 -11.88
CA PRO A 47 -0.74 -7.98 -13.31
C PRO A 47 -1.98 -8.25 -14.18
N HIS A 48 -2.92 -9.04 -13.67
CA HIS A 48 -4.18 -9.37 -14.35
C HIS A 48 -5.17 -8.20 -14.47
N TYR A 49 -5.02 -7.13 -13.68
CA TYR A 49 -5.94 -5.98 -13.74
C TYR A 49 -5.60 -5.01 -14.86
N PHE A 50 -4.32 -4.86 -15.20
CA PHE A 50 -3.85 -3.84 -16.15
C PHE A 50 -3.02 -4.41 -17.31
N GLY A 51 -2.77 -5.73 -17.34
CA GLY A 51 -1.89 -6.34 -18.35
C GLY A 51 -0.42 -5.90 -18.21
N THR A 52 -0.06 -5.37 -17.04
CA THR A 52 1.29 -4.92 -16.68
C THR A 52 1.95 -5.89 -15.70
N ASP A 53 3.20 -5.65 -15.32
CA ASP A 53 3.80 -6.31 -14.15
C ASP A 53 3.00 -6.00 -12.87
N GLY A 54 3.09 -6.90 -11.89
CA GLY A 54 2.44 -6.74 -10.59
C GLY A 54 3.21 -5.77 -9.70
N PHE A 55 2.52 -4.77 -9.14
CA PHE A 55 3.09 -3.77 -8.26
C PHE A 55 2.42 -3.77 -6.90
N PHE A 56 3.21 -3.49 -5.87
CA PHE A 56 2.72 -3.21 -4.54
C PHE A 56 3.34 -1.89 -4.08
N ILE A 57 2.51 -0.90 -3.79
CA ILE A 57 2.93 0.45 -3.42
C ILE A 57 2.38 0.72 -2.03
N CYS A 58 3.23 1.17 -1.12
CA CYS A 58 2.80 1.65 0.19
C CYS A 58 3.47 2.98 0.51
N SER A 59 2.70 3.85 1.16
CA SER A 59 3.16 5.16 1.63
C SER A 59 2.93 5.21 3.13
N MET A 60 4.01 5.50 3.84
CA MET A 60 4.04 5.64 5.29
C MET A 60 4.72 6.95 5.61
N ARG A 61 4.20 7.64 6.62
CA ARG A 61 4.72 8.88 7.13
C ARG A 61 5.28 8.65 8.52
N LYS A 62 6.45 9.21 8.79
CA LYS A 62 7.02 9.23 10.15
C LYS A 62 6.28 10.28 10.99
N LYS A 63 5.71 9.86 12.11
CA LYS A 63 5.25 10.72 13.21
C LYS A 63 6.50 11.35 13.83
N GLY A 64 6.68 12.65 13.62
CA GLY A 64 7.74 13.42 14.28
C GLY A 64 7.32 13.92 15.64
#